data_AF-A0A166H862-F1
#
_entry.id   AF-A0A166H862-F1
#
_cell.length_a   1.000
_cell.length_b   1.000
_cell.length_c   1.000
_cell.angle_alpha   90.00
_cell.angle_beta   90.00
_cell.angle_gamma   90.00
#
_symmetry.space_group_name_H-M   'P 1'
#
loop_
_entity.id
_entity.type
_entity.pdbx_description
1 polymer ?
#
loop_
_entity_poly.entity_id
_entity_poly.type
_entity_poly.pdbx_seq_one_letter_code
_entity_poly.pdbx_strand_id
1 'polypeptide(L)'
;MAVSVASIIFIISGWYIVIPVLSVILYYPRVARTLYRQSKEIDYFLQGSQSVTRTNYIRILLLASISIFLVLAYNVTIFVLTVVPTFETNGQPLPFYQGWDALHGVWSPGSFSWEEARHDGGGKYMDLNRWASFLHSCVIFGLFGLTAGARASYWNAFCIAAGWFGWRPAWRAWGGTSRSALSSIRFSHDGPPQDISISLASAELGGLNSDNGIAPSSPDRADVESKDQPRNAMPEIDEFKSSARHLSDIDSGGTGHVSCAHRRLGYD
;
A
#
# COMPACT_ATOMS: atom_id res chain seq x y z
N MET A 1 -28.63 8.85 -33.89
CA MET A 1 -27.71 7.79 -33.43
C MET A 1 -26.86 8.20 -32.22
N ALA A 2 -26.56 9.49 -31.98
CA ALA A 2 -25.72 9.93 -30.85
C ALA A 2 -26.30 9.68 -29.43
N VAL A 3 -27.60 9.44 -29.33
CA VAL A 3 -28.35 9.58 -28.09
C VAL A 3 -28.40 8.31 -27.22
N SER A 4 -28.08 7.14 -27.78
CA SER A 4 -27.90 5.90 -26.99
C SER A 4 -26.47 5.73 -26.45
N VAL A 5 -25.50 6.39 -27.06
CA VAL A 5 -24.07 6.23 -26.73
C VAL A 5 -23.76 6.92 -25.39
N ALA A 6 -24.33 8.10 -25.14
CA ALA A 6 -24.08 8.87 -23.92
C ALA A 6 -24.59 8.18 -22.64
N SER A 7 -25.74 7.50 -22.69
CA SER A 7 -26.26 6.73 -21.55
C SER A 7 -25.32 5.57 -21.19
N ILE A 8 -24.83 4.85 -22.20
CA ILE A 8 -23.83 3.78 -22.02
C ILE A 8 -22.53 4.35 -21.49
N ILE A 9 -22.04 5.47 -22.05
CA ILE A 9 -20.85 6.18 -21.54
C ILE A 9 -21.05 6.57 -20.09
N PHE A 10 -22.23 7.07 -19.70
CA PHE A 10 -22.50 7.48 -18.32
C PHE A 10 -22.50 6.30 -17.36
N ILE A 11 -23.09 5.16 -17.74
CA ILE A 11 -23.07 3.95 -16.93
C ILE A 11 -21.63 3.42 -16.81
N ILE A 12 -20.94 3.21 -17.93
CA ILE A 12 -19.58 2.65 -17.95
C ILE A 12 -18.60 3.58 -17.23
N SER A 13 -18.58 4.87 -17.59
CA SER A 13 -17.68 5.87 -16.98
C SER A 13 -18.04 6.15 -15.52
N GLY A 14 -19.33 6.08 -15.18
CA GLY A 14 -19.81 6.21 -13.81
C GLY A 14 -19.21 5.16 -12.90
N TRP A 15 -19.13 3.89 -13.34
CA TRP A 15 -18.48 2.83 -12.56
C TRP A 15 -17.01 3.12 -12.26
N TYR A 16 -16.27 3.70 -13.22
CA TYR A 16 -14.86 4.09 -13.03
C TYR A 16 -14.65 5.25 -12.05
N ILE A 17 -15.71 6.01 -11.70
CA ILE A 17 -15.65 7.05 -10.67
C ILE A 17 -16.21 6.53 -9.35
N VAL A 18 -17.37 5.87 -9.39
CA VAL A 18 -18.06 5.36 -8.20
C VAL A 18 -17.19 4.37 -7.45
N ILE A 19 -16.52 3.42 -8.13
CA ILE A 19 -15.69 2.41 -7.46
C ILE A 19 -14.50 3.06 -6.73
N PRO A 20 -13.67 3.94 -7.35
CA PRO A 20 -12.61 4.65 -6.64
C PRO A 20 -13.13 5.56 -5.52
N VAL A 21 -14.21 6.31 -5.73
CA VAL A 21 -14.79 7.16 -4.68
C VAL A 21 -15.25 6.32 -3.49
N LEU A 22 -15.94 5.21 -3.74
CA LEU A 22 -16.39 4.29 -2.69
C LEU A 22 -15.19 3.69 -1.95
N SER A 23 -14.11 3.36 -2.66
CA SER A 23 -12.85 2.92 -2.05
C SER A 23 -12.23 4.00 -1.16
N VAL A 24 -12.17 5.25 -1.63
CA VAL A 24 -11.66 6.38 -0.84
C VAL A 24 -12.52 6.64 0.40
N ILE A 25 -13.85 6.57 0.29
CA ILE A 25 -14.75 6.89 1.40
C ILE A 25 -14.83 5.75 2.41
N LEU A 26 -14.95 4.49 1.96
CA LEU A 26 -15.20 3.36 2.86
C LEU A 26 -13.92 2.62 3.26
N TYR A 27 -13.02 2.40 2.30
CA TYR A 27 -11.86 1.53 2.51
C TYR A 27 -10.68 2.31 3.09
N TYR A 28 -10.41 3.51 2.58
CA TYR A 28 -9.26 4.30 3.03
C TYR A 28 -9.27 4.64 4.53
N PRO A 29 -10.39 5.09 5.15
CA PRO A 29 -10.40 5.39 6.58
C PRO A 29 -10.20 4.13 7.44
N ARG A 30 -10.70 2.98 6.97
CA ARG A 30 -10.50 1.70 7.65
C ARG A 30 -9.03 1.30 7.63
N VAL A 31 -8.39 1.35 6.46
CA VAL A 31 -6.96 1.03 6.31
C VAL A 31 -6.10 2.01 7.11
N ALA A 32 -6.37 3.31 6.99
CA ALA A 32 -5.67 4.34 7.75
C ALA A 32 -5.82 4.15 9.26
N ARG A 33 -7.01 3.78 9.74
CA ARG A 33 -7.25 3.48 11.16
C ARG A 33 -6.51 2.23 11.63
N THR A 34 -6.53 1.15 10.86
CA THR A 34 -5.80 -0.08 11.18
C THR A 34 -4.30 0.17 11.22
N LEU A 35 -3.77 0.89 10.22
CA LEU A 35 -2.35 1.25 10.19
C LEU A 35 -1.98 2.24 11.29
N TYR A 36 -2.86 3.16 11.66
CA TYR A 36 -2.62 4.05 12.80
C TYR A 36 -2.53 3.26 14.12
N ARG A 37 -3.44 2.30 14.35
CA ARG A 37 -3.37 1.41 15.51
C ARG A 37 -2.09 0.56 15.51
N GLN A 38 -1.81 -0.10 14.38
CA GLN A 38 -0.59 -0.89 14.23
C GLN A 38 0.67 -0.03 14.36
N SER A 39 0.65 1.23 13.91
CA SER A 39 1.82 2.12 14.04
C SER A 39 2.19 2.40 15.50
N LYS A 40 1.20 2.45 16.41
CA LYS A 40 1.48 2.58 17.85
C LYS A 40 2.11 1.32 18.44
N GLU A 41 1.61 0.15 18.04
CA GLU A 41 2.16 -1.14 18.50
C GLU A 41 3.57 -1.38 17.92
N ILE A 42 3.77 -0.99 16.66
CA ILE A 42 5.07 -1.04 15.98
C ILE A 42 6.05 -0.04 16.59
N ASP A 43 5.62 1.16 16.98
CA ASP A 43 6.52 2.12 17.66
C ASP A 43 7.04 1.55 19.01
N TYR A 44 6.22 0.77 19.73
CA TYR A 44 6.67 0.01 20.91
C TYR A 44 7.67 -1.10 20.56
N PHE A 45 7.45 -1.84 19.47
CA PHE A 45 8.34 -2.92 19.03
C PHE A 45 9.67 -2.42 18.44
N LEU A 46 9.63 -1.33 17.68
CA LEU A 46 10.79 -0.72 17.02
C LEU A 46 11.73 0.00 18.01
N GLN A 47 11.26 0.35 19.21
CA GLN A 47 12.17 0.78 20.28
C GLN A 47 13.24 -0.29 20.60
N GLY A 48 12.97 -1.57 20.32
CA GLY A 48 13.91 -2.68 20.53
C GLY A 48 14.72 -3.11 19.30
N SER A 49 14.31 -2.76 18.07
CA SER A 49 14.91 -3.30 16.85
C SER A 49 14.96 -2.29 15.70
N GLN A 50 16.15 -1.76 15.41
CA GLN A 50 16.36 -0.72 14.38
C GLN A 50 16.31 -1.23 12.93
N SER A 51 16.05 -2.51 12.65
CA SER A 51 16.37 -3.08 11.32
C SER A 51 15.23 -3.09 10.29
N VAL A 52 13.95 -2.99 10.70
CA VAL A 52 12.82 -2.98 9.73
C VAL A 52 12.07 -1.65 9.79
N THR A 53 12.48 -0.75 8.92
CA THR A 53 12.10 0.66 8.95
C THR A 53 10.63 0.89 8.61
N ARG A 54 9.86 1.39 9.61
CA ARG A 54 8.56 2.09 9.52
C ARG A 54 8.33 2.85 8.20
N THR A 55 9.39 3.43 7.65
CA THR A 55 9.46 4.13 6.37
C THR A 55 8.91 3.33 5.19
N ASN A 56 9.13 2.01 5.12
CA ASN A 56 8.64 1.21 3.99
C ASN A 56 7.11 1.08 3.99
N TYR A 57 6.49 0.92 5.17
CA TYR A 57 5.03 0.88 5.29
C TYR A 57 4.37 2.20 4.92
N ILE A 58 4.94 3.32 5.40
CA ILE A 58 4.45 4.67 5.05
C ILE A 58 4.55 4.90 3.54
N ARG A 59 5.63 4.45 2.89
CA ARG A 59 5.78 4.54 1.43
C ARG A 59 4.69 3.76 0.68
N ILE A 60 4.39 2.54 1.09
CA ILE A 60 3.33 1.74 0.44
C ILE A 60 1.96 2.41 0.60
N LEU A 61 1.64 2.93 1.78
CA LEU A 61 0.40 3.66 2.01
C LEU A 61 0.33 4.94 1.16
N LEU A 62 1.42 5.70 1.11
CA LEU A 62 1.50 6.93 0.34
C LEU A 62 1.43 6.64 -1.17
N LEU A 63 1.98 5.52 -1.64
CA LEU A 63 1.80 5.07 -3.02
C LEU A 63 0.33 4.76 -3.30
N ALA A 64 -0.32 3.98 -2.44
CA ALA A 64 -1.70 3.58 -2.63
C ALA A 64 -2.63 4.82 -2.64
N SER A 65 -2.40 5.77 -1.73
CA SER A 65 -3.20 7.00 -1.66
C SER A 65 -3.02 7.89 -2.90
N ILE A 66 -1.78 8.14 -3.33
CA ILE A 66 -1.51 8.93 -4.53
C ILE A 66 -2.03 8.23 -5.78
N SER A 67 -1.85 6.92 -5.90
CA SER A 67 -2.34 6.13 -7.03
C SER A 67 -3.86 6.23 -7.15
N ILE A 68 -4.60 6.02 -6.06
CA ILE A 68 -6.06 6.16 -6.04
C ILE A 68 -6.48 7.58 -6.40
N PHE A 69 -5.80 8.60 -5.84
CA PHE A 69 -6.10 10.00 -6.13
C PHE A 69 -5.86 10.36 -7.61
N LEU A 70 -4.73 9.94 -8.20
CA LEU A 70 -4.42 10.17 -9.60
C LEU A 70 -5.39 9.46 -10.53
N VAL A 71 -5.75 8.20 -10.23
CA VAL A 71 -6.75 7.44 -10.99
C VAL A 71 -8.11 8.12 -10.93
N LEU A 72 -8.53 8.58 -9.75
CA LEU A 72 -9.78 9.31 -9.60
C LEU A 72 -9.78 10.62 -10.39
N ALA A 73 -8.74 11.45 -10.23
CA ALA A 73 -8.61 12.71 -10.95
C ALA A 73 -8.58 12.51 -12.48
N TYR A 74 -7.88 11.47 -12.94
CA TYR A 74 -7.86 11.08 -14.35
C TYR A 74 -9.25 10.69 -14.85
N ASN A 75 -9.94 9.77 -14.17
CA ASN A 75 -11.27 9.31 -14.58
C ASN A 75 -12.31 10.45 -14.57
N VAL A 76 -12.25 11.34 -13.58
CA VAL A 76 -13.10 12.54 -13.55
C VAL A 76 -12.81 13.47 -14.72
N THR A 77 -11.53 13.69 -15.05
CA THR A 77 -11.15 14.55 -16.19
C THR A 77 -11.65 13.97 -17.51
N ILE A 78 -11.45 12.66 -17.74
CA ILE A 78 -11.95 11.96 -18.93
C ILE A 78 -13.48 12.05 -19.00
N PHE A 79 -14.17 11.83 -17.88
CA PHE A 79 -15.62 11.95 -17.80
C PHE A 79 -16.10 13.36 -18.18
N VAL A 80 -15.53 14.40 -17.56
CA VAL A 80 -15.90 15.79 -17.84
C VAL A 80 -15.67 16.13 -19.30
N LEU A 81 -14.49 15.78 -19.84
CA LEU A 81 -14.16 16.06 -21.24
C LEU A 81 -15.09 15.35 -22.22
N THR A 82 -15.52 14.13 -21.91
CA THR A 82 -16.40 13.35 -22.81
C THR A 82 -17.85 13.79 -22.71
N VAL A 83 -18.32 14.04 -21.49
CA VAL A 83 -19.74 14.22 -21.19
C VAL A 83 -20.19 15.67 -21.41
N VAL A 84 -19.38 16.66 -21.02
CA VAL A 84 -19.76 18.09 -21.14
C VAL A 84 -20.03 18.51 -22.59
N PRO A 85 -19.16 18.25 -23.58
CA PRO A 85 -19.42 18.62 -24.97
C PRO A 85 -20.67 17.95 -25.55
N THR A 86 -20.98 16.74 -25.07
CA THR A 86 -22.18 15.99 -25.48
C THR A 86 -23.46 16.70 -25.03
N PHE A 87 -23.46 17.35 -23.87
CA PHE A 87 -24.59 18.15 -23.40
C PHE A 87 -24.69 19.49 -24.11
N GLU A 88 -23.56 20.18 -24.34
CA GLU A 88 -23.54 21.49 -25.00
C GLU A 88 -23.99 21.42 -26.46
N THR A 89 -23.58 20.37 -27.19
CA THR A 89 -23.84 20.26 -28.63
C THR A 89 -25.30 19.88 -28.94
N ASN A 90 -25.96 19.10 -28.07
CA ASN A 90 -27.25 18.50 -28.40
C ASN A 90 -28.46 19.32 -27.95
N GLY A 91 -28.33 20.25 -26.99
CA GLY A 91 -29.40 21.17 -26.55
C GLY A 91 -30.73 20.51 -26.10
N GLN A 92 -30.79 19.18 -26.07
CA GLN A 92 -31.97 18.35 -25.85
C GLN A 92 -31.67 17.37 -24.72
N PRO A 93 -32.64 17.06 -23.85
CA PRO A 93 -32.47 16.03 -22.84
C PRO A 93 -32.18 14.68 -23.51
N LEU A 94 -31.05 14.06 -23.17
CA LEU A 94 -30.67 12.78 -23.74
C LEU A 94 -31.65 11.69 -23.30
N PRO A 95 -32.31 10.98 -24.23
CA PRO A 95 -33.17 9.86 -23.89
C PRO A 95 -32.31 8.74 -23.30
N PHE A 96 -32.70 8.28 -22.11
CA PHE A 96 -31.97 7.28 -21.33
C PHE A 96 -31.76 5.95 -22.10
N TYR A 97 -32.70 5.59 -22.98
CA TYR A 97 -32.62 4.38 -23.79
C TYR A 97 -33.41 4.56 -25.09
N GLN A 98 -32.80 4.26 -26.24
CA GLN A 98 -33.44 4.39 -27.55
C GLN A 98 -34.11 3.10 -28.05
N GLY A 99 -34.09 2.02 -27.26
CA GLY A 99 -34.55 0.70 -27.69
C GLY A 99 -33.42 -0.22 -28.14
N TRP A 100 -33.72 -1.52 -28.19
CA TRP A 100 -32.75 -2.58 -28.52
C TRP A 100 -32.26 -2.46 -29.97
N ASP A 101 -33.18 -2.22 -30.90
CA ASP A 101 -32.90 -2.15 -32.33
C ASP A 101 -32.02 -0.95 -32.70
N ALA A 102 -32.16 0.17 -31.98
CA ALA A 102 -31.33 1.36 -32.17
C ALA A 102 -29.86 1.12 -31.80
N LEU A 103 -29.59 0.24 -30.83
CA LEU A 103 -28.24 -0.12 -30.39
C LEU A 103 -27.61 -1.24 -31.21
N HIS A 104 -28.42 -2.13 -31.79
CA HIS A 104 -27.94 -3.36 -32.43
C HIS A 104 -28.15 -3.39 -33.95
N GLY A 105 -28.79 -2.39 -34.53
CA GLY A 105 -29.12 -2.38 -35.97
C GLY A 105 -27.90 -2.35 -36.90
N VAL A 106 -26.77 -1.76 -36.47
CA VAL A 106 -25.53 -1.69 -37.27
C VAL A 106 -24.31 -1.84 -36.36
N TRP A 107 -23.89 -3.08 -36.11
CA TRP A 107 -22.67 -3.38 -35.36
C TRP A 107 -21.44 -3.41 -36.29
N SER A 108 -21.20 -2.32 -37.00
CA SER A 108 -19.93 -2.11 -37.71
C SER A 108 -18.96 -1.40 -36.77
N PRO A 109 -17.69 -1.85 -36.65
CA PRO A 109 -16.69 -1.07 -35.93
C PRO A 109 -16.59 0.31 -36.58
N GLY A 110 -16.79 1.36 -35.78
CA GLY A 110 -16.59 2.74 -36.23
C GLY A 110 -15.11 2.97 -36.46
N SER A 111 -14.70 3.21 -37.71
CA SER A 111 -13.38 3.74 -38.02
C SER A 111 -13.47 5.26 -38.10
N PHE A 112 -12.68 5.95 -37.29
CA PHE A 112 -12.48 7.39 -37.39
C PHE A 112 -11.10 7.65 -38.01
N SER A 113 -11.01 8.62 -38.91
CA SER A 113 -9.73 9.04 -39.45
C SER A 113 -8.90 9.75 -38.37
N TRP A 114 -7.57 9.72 -38.49
CA TRP A 114 -6.68 10.41 -37.54
C TRP A 114 -6.94 11.92 -37.50
N GLU A 115 -7.27 12.52 -38.65
CA GLU A 115 -7.58 13.94 -38.76
C GLU A 115 -8.86 14.30 -38.01
N GLU A 116 -9.90 13.48 -38.14
CA GLU A 116 -11.18 13.65 -37.45
C GLU A 116 -11.04 13.50 -35.94
N ALA A 117 -10.30 12.50 -35.47
CA ALA A 117 -9.97 12.35 -34.05
C ALA A 117 -9.19 13.55 -33.49
N ARG A 118 -8.36 14.21 -34.30
CA ARG A 118 -7.59 15.38 -33.89
C ARG A 118 -8.45 16.66 -33.87
N HIS A 119 -9.40 16.79 -34.78
CA HIS A 119 -10.33 17.91 -34.84
C HIS A 119 -11.40 17.87 -33.75
N ASP A 120 -11.94 16.69 -33.43
CA ASP A 120 -13.05 16.54 -32.48
C ASP A 120 -12.64 16.56 -31.00
N GLY A 121 -11.41 17.02 -30.72
CA GLY A 121 -10.83 17.02 -29.38
C GLY A 121 -10.35 15.64 -28.90
N GLY A 122 -10.53 14.57 -29.68
CA GLY A 122 -10.01 13.22 -29.45
C GLY A 122 -8.51 13.17 -29.14
N GLY A 123 -7.72 14.05 -29.78
CA GLY A 123 -6.29 14.21 -29.51
C GLY A 123 -5.95 14.54 -28.05
N LYS A 124 -6.80 15.34 -27.37
CA LYS A 124 -6.56 15.73 -25.97
C LYS A 124 -6.63 14.54 -25.01
N TYR A 125 -7.48 13.55 -25.29
CA TYR A 125 -7.60 12.34 -24.48
C TYR A 125 -6.38 11.44 -24.63
N MET A 126 -5.87 11.29 -25.85
CA MET A 126 -4.67 10.50 -26.12
C MET A 126 -3.45 11.08 -25.40
N ASP A 127 -3.33 12.41 -25.40
CA ASP A 127 -2.29 13.10 -24.65
C ASP A 127 -2.43 12.86 -23.14
N LEU A 128 -3.64 13.01 -22.58
CA LEU A 128 -3.90 12.79 -21.16
C LEU A 128 -3.57 11.36 -20.70
N ASN A 129 -3.93 10.34 -21.49
CA ASN A 129 -3.64 8.95 -21.13
C ASN A 129 -2.12 8.68 -21.13
N ARG A 130 -1.40 9.26 -22.10
CA ARG A 130 0.06 9.19 -22.16
C ARG A 130 0.71 9.89 -20.97
N TRP A 131 0.22 11.07 -20.60
CA TRP A 131 0.68 11.82 -19.42
C TRP A 131 0.36 11.11 -18.11
N ALA A 132 -0.80 10.46 -17.99
CA ALA A 132 -1.19 9.71 -16.80
C ALA A 132 -0.19 8.57 -16.50
N SER A 133 0.20 7.81 -17.54
CA SER A 133 1.21 6.74 -17.43
C SER A 133 2.57 7.27 -16.98
N PHE A 134 2.96 8.43 -17.53
CA PHE A 134 4.19 9.12 -17.14
C PHE A 134 4.15 9.58 -15.68
N LEU A 135 3.08 10.26 -15.26
CA LEU A 135 2.88 10.73 -13.88
C LEU A 135 2.89 9.57 -12.88
N HIS A 136 2.22 8.47 -13.20
CA HIS A 136 2.21 7.28 -12.35
C HIS A 136 3.63 6.71 -12.18
N SER A 137 4.38 6.64 -13.28
CA SER A 137 5.77 6.19 -13.27
C SER A 137 6.67 7.13 -12.46
N CYS A 138 6.50 8.45 -12.58
CA CYS A 138 7.21 9.44 -11.75
C CYS A 138 6.91 9.26 -10.26
N VAL A 139 5.66 8.99 -9.89
CA VAL A 139 5.27 8.72 -8.50
C VAL A 139 5.91 7.44 -7.97
N ILE A 140 5.81 6.32 -8.70
CA ILE A 140 6.45 5.05 -8.31
C ILE A 140 7.96 5.27 -8.14
N PHE A 141 8.61 5.88 -9.12
CA PHE A 141 10.04 6.15 -9.06
C PHE A 141 10.41 7.10 -7.93
N GLY A 142 9.62 8.15 -7.67
CA GLY A 142 9.85 9.06 -6.57
C GLY A 142 9.77 8.37 -5.20
N LEU A 143 8.77 7.51 -5.00
CA LEU A 143 8.58 6.82 -3.73
C LEU A 143 9.61 5.70 -3.46
N PHE A 144 9.95 4.92 -4.48
CA PHE A 144 10.82 3.74 -4.32
C PHE A 144 12.25 3.95 -4.81
N GLY A 145 12.45 4.76 -5.84
CA GLY A 145 13.75 5.04 -6.44
C GLY A 145 14.57 6.09 -5.68
N LEU A 146 13.92 7.04 -4.99
CA LEU A 146 14.65 8.06 -4.21
C LEU A 146 15.05 7.58 -2.81
N THR A 147 14.91 6.30 -2.50
CA THR A 147 15.30 5.77 -1.19
C THR A 147 16.82 5.64 -1.09
N ALA A 148 17.41 5.81 0.10
CA ALA A 148 18.86 5.72 0.27
C ALA A 148 19.41 4.36 -0.20
N GLY A 149 18.67 3.28 0.08
CA GLY A 149 18.99 1.93 -0.39
C GLY A 149 18.90 1.79 -1.92
N ALA A 150 17.84 2.32 -2.55
CA ALA A 150 17.70 2.30 -4.00
C ALA A 150 18.80 3.14 -4.67
N ARG A 151 19.11 4.33 -4.14
CA ARG A 151 20.21 5.17 -4.65
C ARG A 151 21.56 4.48 -4.54
N ALA A 152 21.85 3.83 -3.41
CA ALA A 152 23.07 3.05 -3.25
C ALA A 152 23.12 1.88 -4.27
N SER A 153 22.00 1.21 -4.49
CA SER A 153 21.87 0.15 -5.51
C SER A 153 22.08 0.66 -6.93
N TYR A 154 21.44 1.77 -7.31
CA TYR A 154 21.60 2.42 -8.62
C TYR A 154 23.03 2.89 -8.84
N TRP A 155 23.64 3.47 -7.81
CA TRP A 155 25.03 3.90 -7.87
C TRP A 155 25.97 2.72 -8.07
N ASN A 156 25.72 1.60 -7.38
CA ASN A 156 26.51 0.38 -7.55
C ASN A 156 26.36 -0.18 -8.97
N ALA A 157 25.14 -0.29 -9.48
CA ALA A 157 24.87 -0.74 -10.85
C ALA A 157 25.54 0.18 -11.89
N PHE A 158 25.48 1.50 -11.68
CA PHE A 158 26.16 2.48 -12.51
C PHE A 158 27.69 2.30 -12.48
N CYS A 159 28.28 2.07 -11.31
CA CYS A 159 29.72 1.82 -11.18
C CYS A 159 30.16 0.53 -11.89
N ILE A 160 29.34 -0.52 -11.83
CA ILE A 160 29.58 -1.77 -12.56
C ILE A 160 29.58 -1.51 -14.07
N ALA A 161 28.55 -0.83 -14.57
CA ALA A 161 28.43 -0.47 -15.99
C ALA A 161 29.59 0.43 -16.45
N ALA A 162 29.93 1.46 -15.68
CA ALA A 162 31.08 2.33 -15.96
C ALA A 162 32.40 1.54 -16.01
N GLY A 163 32.55 0.54 -15.13
CA GLY A 163 33.70 -0.37 -15.13
C GLY A 163 33.84 -1.15 -16.44
N TRP A 164 32.75 -1.53 -17.09
CA TRP A 164 32.79 -2.18 -18.42
C TRP A 164 33.32 -1.25 -19.51
N PHE A 165 33.14 0.06 -19.37
CA PHE A 165 33.70 1.07 -20.28
C PHE A 165 35.11 1.54 -19.86
N GLY A 166 35.75 0.87 -18.88
CA GLY A 166 37.06 1.25 -18.36
C GLY A 166 37.04 2.53 -17.51
N TRP A 167 35.87 3.11 -17.26
CA TRP A 167 35.72 4.24 -16.35
C TRP A 167 35.80 3.70 -14.92
N ARG A 168 36.89 4.04 -14.23
CA ARG A 168 37.02 3.84 -12.79
C ARG A 168 36.52 5.11 -12.10
N PRO A 169 35.24 5.19 -11.68
CA PRO A 169 34.79 6.32 -10.86
C PRO A 169 35.76 6.45 -9.68
N ALA A 170 36.27 7.65 -9.42
CA ALA A 170 37.26 7.86 -8.37
C ALA A 170 36.55 7.79 -7.00
N TRP A 171 36.39 6.58 -6.46
CA TRP A 171 35.75 6.29 -5.17
C TRP A 171 36.50 6.90 -3.95
N ARG A 172 37.56 7.68 -4.13
CA ARG A 172 38.57 7.89 -3.08
C ARG A 172 38.33 9.04 -2.08
N ALA A 173 37.23 9.80 -2.13
CA ALA A 173 37.07 10.93 -1.20
C ALA A 173 35.87 10.85 -0.24
N TRP A 174 34.87 10.01 -0.50
CA TRP A 174 33.69 9.88 0.38
C TRP A 174 33.82 8.69 1.35
N GLY A 175 35.03 8.46 1.87
CA GLY A 175 35.33 7.37 2.80
C GLY A 175 35.89 7.85 4.15
N GLY A 176 35.93 9.16 4.38
CA GLY A 176 36.33 9.71 5.67
C GLY A 176 35.15 9.74 6.63
N THR A 177 35.17 8.88 7.64
CA THR A 177 34.40 8.99 8.90
C THR A 177 32.99 8.37 9.01
N SER A 178 32.52 7.53 8.09
CA SER A 178 31.43 6.59 8.41
C SER A 178 32.03 5.29 8.94
N ARG A 179 32.37 5.31 10.23
CA ARG A 179 32.73 4.13 11.02
C ARG A 179 31.62 3.09 10.81
N SER A 180 31.96 1.99 10.15
CA SER A 180 31.06 0.90 9.84
C SER A 180 30.46 0.33 11.14
N ALA A 181 29.23 0.70 11.47
CA ALA A 181 28.49 0.13 12.60
C ALA A 181 28.14 -1.36 12.37
N LEU A 182 28.37 -1.88 11.15
CA LEU A 182 28.18 -3.29 10.82
C LEU A 182 29.37 -4.19 11.18
N SER A 183 30.56 -3.65 11.50
CA SER A 183 31.68 -4.48 11.99
C SER A 183 31.54 -4.87 13.47
N SER A 184 30.43 -4.48 14.11
CA SER A 184 30.11 -4.80 15.51
C SER A 184 29.10 -5.93 15.64
N ILE A 185 28.59 -6.51 14.54
CA ILE A 185 27.91 -7.81 14.60
C ILE A 185 29.00 -8.86 14.84
N ARG A 186 29.39 -9.00 16.10
CA ARG A 186 30.10 -10.14 16.62
C ARG A 186 29.08 -11.28 16.62
N PHE A 187 29.18 -12.17 15.64
CA PHE A 187 28.65 -13.51 15.82
C PHE A 187 29.48 -14.14 16.94
N SER A 188 28.97 -14.06 18.18
CA SER A 188 29.54 -14.80 19.30
C SER A 188 29.46 -16.29 18.95
N HIS A 189 30.57 -16.85 18.48
CA HIS A 189 30.71 -18.29 18.23
C HIS A 189 30.93 -19.08 19.54
N ASP A 190 31.00 -18.40 20.68
CA ASP A 190 31.39 -18.99 21.97
C ASP A 190 30.24 -19.03 22.99
N GLY A 191 29.00 -18.89 22.54
CA GLY A 191 27.85 -19.24 23.38
C GLY A 191 27.84 -20.75 23.60
N PRO A 192 27.70 -21.25 24.84
CA PRO A 192 27.55 -22.68 25.07
C PRO A 192 26.39 -23.19 24.21
N PRO A 193 26.51 -24.41 23.64
CA PRO A 193 25.48 -24.97 22.77
C PRO A 193 24.16 -24.96 23.52
N GLN A 194 23.29 -24.01 23.18
CA GLN A 194 21.88 -24.12 23.50
C GLN A 194 21.40 -25.22 22.58
N ASP A 195 21.16 -26.39 23.16
CA ASP A 195 20.37 -27.44 22.55
C ASP A 195 19.00 -26.86 22.21
N ILE A 196 18.90 -26.29 21.01
CA ILE A 196 17.62 -26.08 20.36
C ILE A 196 17.18 -27.48 19.97
N SER A 197 16.64 -28.21 20.94
CA SER A 197 15.74 -29.31 20.69
C SER A 197 14.53 -28.71 19.98
N ILE A 198 14.67 -28.55 18.67
CA ILE A 198 13.55 -28.35 17.77
C ILE A 198 12.76 -29.64 17.91
N SER A 199 11.81 -29.62 18.85
CA SER A 199 10.79 -30.64 19.04
C SER A 199 9.96 -30.67 17.75
N LEU A 200 10.46 -31.46 16.81
CA LEU A 200 9.91 -31.74 15.50
C LEU A 200 8.76 -32.76 15.64
N ALA A 201 7.86 -32.53 16.60
CA ALA A 201 6.83 -33.47 17.04
C ALA A 201 5.44 -32.81 17.23
N SER A 202 5.17 -31.67 16.60
CA SER A 202 3.82 -31.06 16.63
C SER A 202 3.43 -30.37 15.33
N ALA A 203 3.79 -30.99 14.21
CA ALA A 203 3.05 -30.85 12.96
C ALA A 203 2.52 -32.24 12.58
N GLU A 204 1.71 -32.82 13.47
CA GLU A 204 0.81 -33.89 13.05
C GLU A 204 -0.12 -33.31 11.99
N LEU A 205 0.00 -33.90 10.80
CA LEU A 205 -0.98 -33.89 9.74
C LEU A 205 -2.40 -33.94 10.33
N GLY A 206 -3.16 -32.86 10.17
CA GLY A 206 -4.61 -32.93 10.16
C GLY A 206 -5.04 -33.82 9.01
N GLY A 207 -5.18 -35.12 9.31
CA GLY A 207 -5.66 -36.15 8.41
C GLY A 207 -7.05 -35.81 7.91
N LEU A 208 -7.19 -35.94 6.59
CA LEU A 208 -8.44 -35.94 5.87
C LEU A 208 -9.36 -37.04 6.43
N ASN A 209 -10.43 -36.65 7.12
CA ASN A 209 -11.58 -37.52 7.34
C ASN A 209 -12.32 -37.67 6.00
N SER A 210 -11.92 -38.67 5.24
CA SER A 210 -12.69 -39.23 4.13
C SER A 210 -12.94 -40.69 4.45
N ASP A 211 -13.98 -40.97 5.23
CA ASP A 211 -14.54 -42.32 5.30
C ASP A 211 -16.06 -42.23 5.15
N ASN A 212 -16.46 -42.38 3.89
CA ASN A 212 -17.83 -42.67 3.49
C ASN A 212 -17.96 -44.18 3.40
N GLY A 213 -18.87 -44.75 4.19
CA GLY A 213 -19.54 -46.00 3.86
C GLY A 213 -19.30 -47.13 4.85
N ILE A 214 -20.33 -47.41 5.66
CA ILE A 214 -21.04 -48.71 5.74
C ILE A 214 -22.04 -48.59 6.92
N ALA A 215 -23.33 -48.69 6.59
CA ALA A 215 -24.43 -48.99 7.50
C ALA A 215 -24.68 -50.53 7.49
N PRO A 216 -25.65 -51.13 8.21
CA PRO A 216 -26.32 -50.79 9.48
C PRO A 216 -26.40 -51.99 10.47
N SER A 217 -26.69 -51.72 11.74
CA SER A 217 -27.47 -52.57 12.68
C SER A 217 -27.62 -51.81 14.00
N SER A 218 -28.66 -51.82 14.81
CA SER A 218 -30.03 -52.36 14.89
C SER A 218 -30.51 -51.86 16.28
N PRO A 219 -31.82 -51.76 16.59
CA PRO A 219 -32.33 -50.91 17.67
C PRO A 219 -32.30 -51.63 19.00
N ASP A 220 -32.02 -50.92 20.10
CA ASP A 220 -32.88 -50.97 21.29
C ASP A 220 -32.41 -50.05 22.42
N ARG A 221 -33.39 -49.61 23.20
CA ARG A 221 -33.34 -49.16 24.60
C ARG A 221 -32.98 -47.71 24.95
N ALA A 222 -34.08 -46.99 25.18
CA ALA A 222 -34.52 -46.50 26.49
C ALA A 222 -33.84 -45.25 27.07
N ASP A 223 -34.61 -44.16 27.02
CA ASP A 223 -35.09 -43.43 28.20
C ASP A 223 -34.12 -43.33 29.39
N VAL A 224 -33.43 -42.19 29.51
CA VAL A 224 -33.25 -41.56 30.83
C VAL A 224 -33.39 -40.04 30.71
N GLU A 225 -34.52 -39.63 31.26
CA GLU A 225 -34.98 -38.32 31.63
C GLU A 225 -34.15 -37.65 32.73
N SER A 226 -34.20 -36.31 32.75
CA SER A 226 -33.91 -35.40 33.87
C SER A 226 -32.44 -35.14 34.23
N LYS A 227 -32.02 -33.86 34.19
CA LYS A 227 -32.02 -33.04 35.42
C LYS A 227 -31.71 -31.57 35.14
N ASP A 228 -32.61 -30.72 35.63
CA ASP A 228 -32.45 -29.29 35.83
C ASP A 228 -31.15 -28.93 36.56
N GLN A 229 -30.48 -27.87 36.10
CA GLN A 229 -29.52 -27.15 36.92
C GLN A 229 -29.54 -25.64 36.61
N PRO A 230 -30.21 -24.83 37.45
CA PRO A 230 -29.98 -23.40 37.53
C PRO A 230 -28.93 -23.10 38.62
N ARG A 231 -28.21 -21.97 38.47
CA ARG A 231 -27.25 -21.29 39.37
C ARG A 231 -25.95 -21.00 38.60
N ASN A 232 -25.31 -19.84 38.61
CA ASN A 232 -25.37 -18.69 39.51
C ASN A 232 -24.71 -17.48 38.83
N ALA A 233 -25.22 -16.30 39.23
CA ALA A 233 -24.55 -15.01 39.41
C ALA A 233 -23.15 -14.79 38.81
N MET A 234 -23.08 -13.84 37.89
CA MET A 234 -21.85 -13.19 37.44
C MET A 234 -21.63 -11.93 38.29
N PRO A 235 -20.49 -11.78 39.00
CA PRO A 235 -20.21 -10.55 39.72
C PRO A 235 -19.64 -9.49 38.78
N GLU A 236 -20.26 -8.33 38.89
CA GLU A 236 -19.82 -6.98 38.60
C GLU A 236 -18.34 -6.75 39.01
N ILE A 237 -17.52 -6.27 38.09
CA ILE A 237 -16.17 -5.77 38.38
C ILE A 237 -16.11 -4.32 37.87
N ASP A 238 -16.44 -3.41 38.78
CA ASP A 238 -16.01 -2.02 38.77
C ASP A 238 -14.59 -1.96 39.36
N GLU A 239 -13.57 -1.65 38.55
CA GLU A 239 -12.38 -0.93 39.03
C GLU A 239 -11.44 -0.57 37.87
N PHE A 240 -11.59 0.65 37.32
CA PHE A 240 -10.48 1.26 36.57
C PHE A 240 -10.47 2.77 36.76
N LYS A 241 -10.00 3.19 37.95
CA LYS A 241 -9.77 4.59 38.27
C LYS A 241 -8.49 4.76 39.09
N SER A 242 -7.33 4.53 38.48
CA SER A 242 -6.06 5.10 39.00
C SER A 242 -4.90 4.97 38.00
N SER A 243 -4.69 5.98 37.15
CA SER A 243 -3.36 6.23 36.59
C SER A 243 -3.30 7.61 35.93
N ALA A 244 -3.37 8.64 36.77
CA ALA A 244 -3.05 10.01 36.38
C ALA A 244 -2.45 10.72 37.59
N ARG A 245 -1.15 10.48 37.82
CA ARG A 245 -0.25 11.31 38.65
C ARG A 245 1.14 10.64 38.73
N HIS A 246 1.98 10.86 37.73
CA HIS A 246 3.44 10.91 37.87
C HIS A 246 4.07 11.11 36.49
N LEU A 247 4.35 12.36 36.10
CA LEU A 247 5.54 12.75 35.33
C LEU A 247 5.46 14.27 35.04
N SER A 248 5.75 15.06 36.05
CA SER A 248 6.22 16.43 35.88
C SER A 248 7.28 16.59 36.95
N ASP A 249 8.55 16.39 36.57
CA ASP A 249 9.77 16.88 37.25
C ASP A 249 10.99 16.10 36.76
N ILE A 250 11.64 16.60 35.70
CA ILE A 250 13.10 16.55 35.42
C ILE A 250 13.33 17.69 34.40
N ASP A 251 13.57 18.92 34.82
CA ASP A 251 14.82 19.49 35.34
C ASP A 251 15.98 19.52 34.31
N SER A 252 16.13 20.70 33.71
CA SER A 252 17.33 21.54 33.61
C SER A 252 18.73 20.91 33.47
N GLY A 253 19.48 21.45 32.50
CA GLY A 253 20.93 21.69 32.65
C GLY A 253 21.83 20.96 31.65
N GLY A 254 22.57 21.72 30.83
CA GLY A 254 23.64 21.12 30.02
C GLY A 254 24.16 21.97 28.86
N THR A 255 24.61 23.20 29.13
CA THR A 255 25.46 23.98 28.22
C THR A 255 26.80 23.27 28.00
N GLY A 256 27.00 22.69 26.82
CA GLY A 256 28.26 22.10 26.37
C GLY A 256 28.93 22.95 25.28
N HIS A 257 29.82 23.84 25.70
CA HIS A 257 30.65 24.69 24.85
C HIS A 257 31.78 23.84 24.23
N VAL A 258 31.72 23.52 22.94
CA VAL A 258 32.77 22.77 22.24
C VAL A 258 33.78 23.73 21.63
N SER A 259 34.96 23.78 22.27
CA SER A 259 36.14 24.52 21.83
C SER A 259 36.75 23.88 20.58
N CYS A 260 36.79 24.61 19.46
CA CYS A 260 37.49 24.22 18.24
C CYS A 260 39.00 24.50 18.38
N ALA A 261 39.79 23.44 18.55
CA ALA A 261 41.24 23.51 18.54
C ALA A 261 41.78 23.74 17.13
N HIS A 262 42.51 24.84 16.98
CA HIS A 262 43.24 25.28 15.81
C HIS A 262 44.45 24.35 15.56
N ARG A 263 44.47 23.60 14.45
CA ARG A 263 45.65 22.84 14.01
C ARG A 263 46.41 23.66 12.95
N ARG A 264 47.53 24.29 13.35
CA ARG A 264 48.53 24.85 12.42
C ARG A 264 49.24 23.70 11.71
N LEU A 265 49.25 23.73 10.39
CA LEU A 265 50.19 22.97 9.56
C LEU A 265 51.36 23.91 9.24
N GLY A 266 52.56 23.54 9.69
CA GLY A 266 53.81 24.11 9.22
C GLY A 266 54.17 23.51 7.87
N TYR A 267 54.65 24.36 6.97
CA TYR A 267 55.38 24.00 5.77
C TYR A 267 56.87 24.25 6.06
N ASP A 268 57.68 23.21 5.88
CA ASP A 268 59.12 23.32 5.57
C ASP A 268 59.29 23.18 4.05
#